data_AF-A0A537FMF8-F1
#
_entry.id   AF-A0A537FMF8-F1
#
_cell.length_a   1.000
_cell.length_b   1.000
_cell.length_c   1.000
_cell.angle_alpha   90.00
_cell.angle_beta   90.00
_cell.angle_gamma   90.00
#
_symmetry.space_group_name_H-M   'P 1'
#
loop_
_entity.id
_entity.type
_entity.pdbx_description
1 polymer ?
#
loop_
_entity_poly.entity_id
_entity_poly.type
_entity_poly.pdbx_seq_one_letter_code
_entity_poly.pdbx_strand_id
1 'polypeptide(L)'
;HSGLKGYDSFYQACDPPCADGIELQQVTNGIVEQNILYWNTNGVWLAGSSNITLFGNNFLQNGFPQYSDDNPTANHWDGGYPVGGNYWSSNTGAVDNCSGPSQNVCPDPDGISDSNYGYDRYPLMKPFGDPIVSFNQTFKGLTVSLKGGLDIDPTTRTVSGTITATAVDNATSQTIFSKTFTISFTYNGQRIAFLVTIPSSDGFLAAGCAVRPTDGTFSCSVSVSPDVNHDGAIDILDLAQAAIAFDSVKGDARYSGSCDVNADGSVNILDLAQLAIDYQLPVFS
;
A
#
# COMPACT_ATOMS: atom_id res chain seq x y z
N HIS A 1 10.30 27.52 4.71
CA HIS A 1 9.67 26.19 4.70
C HIS A 1 8.88 26.01 5.98
N SER A 2 7.59 26.29 5.93
CA SER A 2 6.64 26.02 7.02
C SER A 2 5.48 25.27 6.39
N GLY A 3 5.58 23.94 6.32
CA GLY A 3 4.44 23.10 5.99
C GLY A 3 3.45 23.15 7.14
N LEU A 4 2.21 23.51 6.85
CA LEU A 4 1.11 23.32 7.79
C LEU A 4 0.78 21.82 7.81
N LYS A 5 1.40 21.08 8.74
CA LYS A 5 0.89 19.77 9.13
C LYS A 5 -0.31 20.03 10.04
N GLY A 6 -1.52 19.92 9.50
CA GLY A 6 -2.73 19.89 10.29
C GLY A 6 -2.70 18.66 11.20
N TYR A 7 -2.35 18.87 12.47
CA TYR A 7 -2.56 17.88 13.50
C TYR A 7 -4.02 17.95 13.96
N ASP A 8 -4.66 16.79 13.89
CA ASP A 8 -5.98 16.45 14.40
C ASP A 8 -6.24 17.04 15.79
N SER A 9 -7.25 17.91 15.92
CA SER A 9 -7.96 18.13 17.19
C SER A 9 -9.23 18.95 16.98
N PHE A 10 -10.38 18.29 17.08
CA PHE A 10 -11.45 18.52 18.08
C PHE A 10 -12.80 18.12 17.50
N TYR A 11 -13.40 17.10 18.13
CA TYR A 11 -14.80 16.73 18.02
C TYR A 11 -15.69 17.99 18.15
N GLN A 12 -16.20 18.51 17.03
CA GLN A 12 -17.31 19.45 17.01
C GLN A 12 -18.56 18.68 16.59
N ALA A 13 -19.48 18.48 17.53
CA ALA A 13 -20.80 17.95 17.24
C ALA A 13 -21.60 19.02 16.46
N CYS A 14 -21.48 18.99 15.13
CA CYS A 14 -22.35 19.71 14.20
C CYS A 14 -23.28 18.71 13.50
N ASP A 15 -24.55 19.09 13.36
CA ASP A 15 -25.51 18.37 12.53
C ASP A 15 -25.14 18.59 11.04
N PRO A 16 -25.04 17.56 10.18
CA PRO A 16 -24.49 17.71 8.84
C PRO A 16 -25.28 18.62 7.88
N PRO A 17 -24.59 19.24 6.91
CA PRO A 17 -23.14 19.24 6.73
C PRO A 17 -22.44 20.21 7.69
N CYS A 18 -21.35 19.75 8.29
CA CYS A 18 -20.44 20.57 9.08
C CYS A 18 -19.73 21.60 8.19
N ALA A 19 -19.10 22.60 8.83
CA ALA A 19 -18.28 23.63 8.19
C ALA A 19 -17.19 23.04 7.25
N ASP A 20 -16.45 23.90 6.56
CA ASP A 20 -15.40 23.45 5.64
C ASP A 20 -14.31 22.64 6.37
N GLY A 21 -13.78 21.61 5.71
CA GLY A 21 -12.78 20.71 6.30
C GLY A 21 -11.46 21.44 6.59
N ILE A 22 -10.95 22.14 5.58
CA ILE A 22 -9.84 23.09 5.71
C ILE A 22 -10.25 24.41 5.10
N GLU A 23 -10.17 25.49 5.87
CA GLU A 23 -10.45 26.85 5.42
C GLU A 23 -9.17 27.69 5.44
N LEU A 24 -8.79 28.25 4.27
CA LEU A 24 -7.64 29.14 4.14
C LEU A 24 -8.09 30.50 3.62
N GLN A 25 -8.07 31.50 4.50
CA GLN A 25 -8.40 32.89 4.16
C GLN A 25 -7.15 33.76 4.03
N GLN A 26 -6.98 34.42 2.89
CA GLN A 26 -5.87 35.35 2.59
C GLN A 26 -4.48 34.74 2.79
N VAL A 27 -4.35 33.42 2.58
CA VAL A 27 -3.10 32.69 2.74
C VAL A 27 -2.32 32.73 1.43
N THR A 28 -1.00 32.88 1.52
CA THR A 28 -0.12 32.74 0.35
C THR A 28 1.01 31.75 0.59
N ASN A 29 1.43 31.05 -0.46
CA ASN A 29 2.56 30.09 -0.42
C ASN A 29 2.35 28.93 0.57
N GLY A 30 1.19 28.26 0.48
CA GLY A 30 0.82 27.13 1.34
C GLY A 30 0.85 25.80 0.60
N ILE A 31 1.03 24.69 1.33
CA ILE A 31 0.88 23.33 0.82
C ILE A 31 -0.17 22.62 1.67
N VAL A 32 -1.13 21.97 1.01
CA VAL A 32 -2.14 21.09 1.62
C VAL A 32 -1.94 19.71 1.00
N GLU A 33 -1.38 18.78 1.76
CA GLU A 33 -1.10 17.43 1.28
C GLU A 33 -1.42 16.37 2.34
N GLN A 34 -1.75 15.16 1.90
CA GLN A 34 -1.94 13.98 2.75
C GLN A 34 -3.07 14.10 3.78
N ASN A 35 -4.15 14.82 3.44
CA ASN A 35 -5.33 14.95 4.30
C ASN A 35 -6.47 14.05 3.84
N ILE A 36 -7.26 13.51 4.78
CA ILE A 36 -8.54 12.88 4.50
C ILE A 36 -9.66 13.86 4.88
N LEU A 37 -10.40 14.34 3.88
CA LEU A 37 -11.41 15.37 4.02
C LEU A 37 -12.79 14.73 3.78
N TYR A 38 -13.47 14.41 4.87
CA TYR A 38 -14.69 13.60 4.86
C TYR A 38 -15.91 14.35 5.41
N TRP A 39 -17.04 14.32 4.69
CA TRP A 39 -18.34 14.83 5.14
C TRP A 39 -18.42 16.33 5.50
N ASN A 40 -17.67 17.17 4.78
CA ASN A 40 -17.70 18.63 4.96
C ASN A 40 -18.58 19.31 3.90
N THR A 41 -18.96 20.57 4.13
CA THR A 41 -19.62 21.40 3.10
C THR A 41 -18.71 21.56 1.88
N ASN A 42 -17.48 22.02 2.09
CA ASN A 42 -16.36 21.86 1.17
C ASN A 42 -15.24 21.10 1.90
N GLY A 43 -14.56 20.18 1.22
CA GLY A 43 -13.36 19.56 1.78
C GLY A 43 -12.27 20.61 2.03
N VAL A 44 -12.08 21.52 1.08
CA VAL A 44 -11.23 22.72 1.24
C VAL A 44 -11.97 23.95 0.73
N TRP A 45 -11.91 25.06 1.48
CA TRP A 45 -12.31 26.38 1.03
C TRP A 45 -11.12 27.35 1.03
N LEU A 46 -10.81 27.90 -0.15
CA LEU A 46 -9.83 28.96 -0.34
C LEU A 46 -10.55 30.29 -0.59
N ALA A 47 -10.29 31.29 0.26
CA ALA A 47 -10.87 32.63 0.16
C ALA A 47 -9.79 33.71 0.13
N GLY A 48 -9.61 34.38 -1.00
CA GLY A 48 -8.56 35.38 -1.21
C GLY A 48 -7.14 34.82 -1.11
N SER A 49 -6.99 33.49 -1.19
CA SER A 49 -5.70 32.79 -1.08
C SER A 49 -5.04 32.64 -2.45
N SER A 50 -3.71 32.59 -2.48
CA SER A 50 -2.94 32.46 -3.74
C SER A 50 -1.65 31.66 -3.54
N ASN A 51 -1.16 31.04 -4.60
CA ASN A 51 -0.01 30.14 -4.57
C ASN A 51 -0.14 29.05 -3.50
N ILE A 52 -1.35 28.48 -3.35
CA ILE A 52 -1.58 27.27 -2.56
C ILE A 52 -1.41 26.05 -3.47
N THR A 53 -0.67 25.04 -3.03
CA THR A 53 -0.53 23.75 -3.73
C THR A 53 -1.26 22.65 -2.96
N LEU A 54 -2.22 21.99 -3.60
CA LEU A 54 -3.05 20.94 -3.01
C LEU A 54 -2.89 19.64 -3.80
N PHE A 55 -2.27 18.63 -3.20
CA PHE A 55 -2.09 17.33 -3.85
C PHE A 55 -2.02 16.21 -2.82
N GLY A 56 -2.35 14.99 -3.23
CA GLY A 56 -2.35 13.83 -2.35
C GLY A 56 -3.37 13.93 -1.20
N ASN A 57 -4.49 14.62 -1.39
CA ASN A 57 -5.59 14.63 -0.43
C ASN A 57 -6.74 13.73 -0.91
N ASN A 58 -7.51 13.20 0.05
CA ASN A 58 -8.66 12.35 -0.21
C ASN A 58 -9.95 13.11 0.11
N PHE A 59 -10.63 13.62 -0.92
CA PHE A 59 -11.92 14.28 -0.81
C PHE A 59 -13.05 13.25 -0.89
N LEU A 60 -13.64 12.95 0.26
CA LEU A 60 -14.58 11.86 0.44
C LEU A 60 -15.96 12.39 0.91
N GLN A 61 -16.98 12.20 0.09
CA GLN A 61 -18.38 12.48 0.45
C GLN A 61 -18.61 13.91 1.00
N ASN A 62 -17.86 14.90 0.52
CA ASN A 62 -18.14 16.30 0.80
C ASN A 62 -19.33 16.80 -0.06
N GLY A 63 -19.88 17.96 0.27
CA GLY A 63 -20.83 18.66 -0.58
C GLY A 63 -20.30 18.82 -2.01
N PHE A 64 -21.18 18.86 -3.02
CA PHE A 64 -20.75 19.02 -4.41
C PHE A 64 -20.85 20.49 -4.84
N PRO A 65 -19.78 21.10 -5.42
CA PRO A 65 -18.44 20.55 -5.62
C PRO A 65 -17.67 20.35 -4.30
N GLN A 66 -16.79 19.34 -4.24
CA GLN A 66 -16.08 18.94 -3.01
C GLN A 66 -15.05 19.97 -2.50
N TYR A 67 -14.92 21.12 -3.16
CA TYR A 67 -14.02 22.21 -2.81
C TYR A 67 -14.62 23.55 -3.26
N SER A 68 -14.12 24.63 -2.67
CA SER A 68 -14.42 26.00 -3.07
C SER A 68 -13.13 26.80 -3.18
N ASP A 69 -12.98 27.56 -4.27
CA ASP A 69 -11.83 28.43 -4.52
C ASP A 69 -12.33 29.69 -5.23
N ASP A 70 -12.17 30.85 -4.59
CA ASP A 70 -12.57 32.13 -5.16
C ASP A 70 -11.53 32.72 -6.14
N ASN A 71 -10.35 32.11 -6.25
CA ASN A 71 -9.30 32.48 -7.21
C ASN A 71 -8.51 31.26 -7.72
N PRO A 72 -9.17 30.33 -8.43
CA PRO A 72 -8.59 29.03 -8.75
C PRO A 72 -7.41 29.05 -9.72
N THR A 73 -7.25 30.11 -10.52
CA THR A 73 -6.09 30.27 -11.41
C THR A 73 -4.84 30.73 -10.67
N ALA A 74 -4.98 31.23 -9.43
CA ALA A 74 -3.87 31.59 -8.57
C ALA A 74 -3.39 30.42 -7.70
N ASN A 75 -4.08 29.29 -7.70
CA ASN A 75 -3.77 28.10 -6.89
C ASN A 75 -3.50 26.87 -7.78
N HIS A 76 -2.89 25.86 -7.19
CA HIS A 76 -2.53 24.60 -7.84
C HIS A 76 -3.24 23.45 -7.14
N TRP A 77 -4.16 22.79 -7.84
CA TRP A 77 -4.95 21.66 -7.33
C TRP A 77 -4.32 20.30 -7.66
N ASP A 78 -3.03 20.30 -8.02
CA ASP A 78 -2.22 19.11 -8.26
C ASP A 78 -0.73 19.41 -7.98
N GLY A 79 0.06 18.35 -7.83
CA GLY A 79 1.52 18.40 -7.67
C GLY A 79 2.28 18.30 -9.00
N GLY A 80 1.56 18.28 -10.13
CA GLY A 80 2.11 18.00 -11.44
C GLY A 80 2.38 16.51 -11.71
N TYR A 81 2.69 16.17 -12.97
CA TYR A 81 3.11 14.82 -13.33
C TYR A 81 4.58 14.56 -12.95
N PRO A 82 4.95 13.39 -12.40
CA PRO A 82 4.11 12.22 -12.09
C PRO A 82 3.58 12.19 -10.64
N VAL A 83 3.72 13.29 -9.88
CA VAL A 83 3.28 13.35 -8.46
C VAL A 83 1.77 13.15 -8.35
N GLY A 84 1.01 13.61 -9.33
CA GLY A 84 -0.44 13.51 -9.36
C GLY A 84 -1.12 14.62 -8.56
N GLY A 85 -2.43 14.50 -8.45
CA GLY A 85 -3.30 15.43 -7.77
C GLY A 85 -3.97 14.81 -6.55
N ASN A 86 -5.27 14.99 -6.43
CA ASN A 86 -6.08 14.55 -5.31
C ASN A 86 -7.01 13.42 -5.73
N TYR A 87 -7.46 12.64 -4.75
CA TYR A 87 -8.55 11.69 -4.95
C TYR A 87 -9.90 12.36 -4.68
N TRP A 88 -10.87 12.13 -5.56
CA TRP A 88 -12.19 12.74 -5.51
C TRP A 88 -13.27 11.66 -5.55
N SER A 89 -13.95 11.40 -4.45
CA SER A 89 -15.01 10.38 -4.39
C SER A 89 -16.19 10.64 -5.35
N SER A 90 -16.37 11.88 -5.80
CA SER A 90 -17.36 12.29 -6.79
C SER A 90 -16.91 12.11 -8.25
N ASN A 91 -15.65 11.71 -8.49
CA ASN A 91 -15.11 11.48 -9.83
C ASN A 91 -15.42 10.04 -10.32
N THR A 92 -16.69 9.63 -10.24
CA THR A 92 -17.12 8.24 -10.45
C THR A 92 -17.09 7.77 -11.90
N GLY A 93 -16.80 8.66 -12.85
CA GLY A 93 -16.70 8.36 -14.29
C GLY A 93 -15.29 8.49 -14.87
N ALA A 94 -14.27 8.65 -14.01
CA ALA A 94 -12.88 8.73 -14.43
C ALA A 94 -12.42 7.45 -15.14
N VAL A 95 -11.57 7.63 -16.16
CA VAL A 95 -10.87 6.54 -16.85
C VAL A 95 -9.36 6.78 -16.74
N ASP A 96 -8.61 5.69 -16.81
CA ASP A 96 -7.15 5.66 -16.79
C ASP A 96 -6.72 4.59 -17.79
N ASN A 97 -6.43 5.02 -19.01
CA ASN A 97 -5.91 4.17 -20.09
C ASN A 97 -4.55 4.67 -20.59
N CYS A 98 -4.16 5.89 -20.24
CA CYS A 98 -3.06 6.62 -20.84
C CYS A 98 -2.19 7.31 -19.78
N SER A 99 -0.87 7.34 -20.00
CA SER A 99 0.09 8.00 -19.10
C SER A 99 0.67 9.29 -19.67
N GLY A 100 1.60 9.86 -18.92
CA GLY A 100 2.46 10.97 -19.30
C GLY A 100 1.90 12.34 -18.92
N PRO A 101 2.69 13.43 -19.03
CA PRO A 101 2.26 14.77 -18.61
C PRO A 101 1.00 15.29 -19.32
N SER A 102 0.66 14.74 -20.49
CA SER A 102 -0.54 15.08 -21.27
C SER A 102 -1.58 13.96 -21.27
N GLN A 103 -1.39 12.89 -20.50
CA GLN A 103 -2.31 11.75 -20.36
C GLN A 103 -2.77 11.18 -21.71
N ASN A 104 -1.82 10.99 -22.63
CA ASN A 104 -2.08 10.62 -24.02
C ASN A 104 -1.15 9.52 -24.57
N VAL A 105 -0.37 8.89 -23.69
CA VAL A 105 0.47 7.74 -24.03
C VAL A 105 -0.33 6.48 -23.72
N CYS A 106 -0.93 5.86 -24.74
CA CYS A 106 -1.85 4.73 -24.55
C CYS A 106 -1.43 3.49 -25.36
N PRO A 107 -1.72 2.25 -24.89
CA PRO A 107 -2.29 1.91 -23.59
C PRO A 107 -1.19 1.81 -22.51
N ASP A 108 -1.24 2.68 -21.51
CA ASP A 108 -0.27 2.70 -20.40
C ASP A 108 -0.90 3.37 -19.17
N PRO A 109 -1.79 2.69 -18.43
CA PRO A 109 -2.44 3.27 -17.27
C PRO A 109 -1.47 3.42 -16.09
N ASP A 110 -1.47 4.58 -15.44
CA ASP A 110 -0.50 4.93 -14.38
C ASP A 110 -1.13 5.35 -13.04
N GLY A 111 -2.44 5.18 -12.88
CA GLY A 111 -3.18 5.50 -11.65
C GLY A 111 -3.62 6.95 -11.55
N ILE A 112 -3.36 7.75 -12.58
CA ILE A 112 -3.86 9.11 -12.76
C ILE A 112 -4.97 9.06 -13.81
N SER A 113 -6.03 9.84 -13.62
CA SER A 113 -7.12 9.89 -14.59
C SER A 113 -6.70 10.58 -15.89
N ASP A 114 -7.12 10.00 -17.02
CA ASP A 114 -6.97 10.58 -18.37
C ASP A 114 -7.65 11.96 -18.49
N SER A 115 -8.51 12.35 -17.54
CA SER A 115 -9.28 13.59 -17.53
C SER A 115 -9.16 14.35 -16.22
N ASN A 116 -9.11 15.68 -16.32
CA ASN A 116 -9.08 16.58 -15.18
C ASN A 116 -10.35 16.48 -14.33
N TYR A 117 -10.21 16.77 -13.03
CA TYR A 117 -11.33 17.00 -12.12
C TYR A 117 -11.33 18.48 -11.70
N GLY A 118 -12.10 19.30 -12.43
CA GLY A 118 -12.06 20.76 -12.24
C GLY A 118 -10.67 21.33 -12.52
N TYR A 119 -10.02 21.89 -11.51
CA TYR A 119 -8.66 22.45 -11.60
C TYR A 119 -7.55 21.44 -11.30
N ASP A 120 -7.89 20.25 -10.81
CA ASP A 120 -6.94 19.16 -10.63
C ASP A 120 -6.69 18.50 -11.99
N ARG A 121 -5.48 18.67 -12.52
CA ARG A 121 -5.09 18.14 -13.83
C ARG A 121 -4.65 16.69 -13.80
N TYR A 122 -4.38 16.15 -12.62
CA TYR A 122 -3.90 14.79 -12.45
C TYR A 122 -4.69 14.06 -11.34
N PRO A 123 -6.04 13.95 -11.42
CA PRO A 123 -6.83 13.32 -10.38
C PRO A 123 -6.40 11.87 -10.17
N LEU A 124 -6.28 11.44 -8.92
CA LEU A 124 -5.91 10.07 -8.61
C LEU A 124 -7.11 9.14 -8.84
N MET A 125 -6.88 7.98 -9.46
CA MET A 125 -7.90 6.94 -9.66
C MET A 125 -8.28 6.22 -8.37
N LYS A 126 -7.43 6.33 -7.34
CA LYS A 126 -7.60 5.72 -6.02
C LYS A 126 -7.22 6.71 -4.92
N PRO A 127 -7.74 6.56 -3.69
CA PRO A 127 -7.28 7.31 -2.54
C PRO A 127 -5.75 7.41 -2.45
N PHE A 128 -5.26 8.62 -2.21
CA PHE A 128 -3.86 8.85 -1.86
C PHE A 128 -3.54 8.12 -0.55
N GLY A 129 -2.46 7.34 -0.55
CA GLY A 129 -2.10 6.49 0.57
C GLY A 129 -2.69 5.07 0.50
N ASP A 130 -3.38 4.69 -0.58
CA ASP A 130 -3.59 3.26 -0.85
C ASP A 130 -2.25 2.59 -1.22
N PRO A 131 -1.89 1.46 -0.60
CA PRO A 131 -0.67 0.74 -0.95
C PRO A 131 -0.69 0.27 -2.40
N ILE A 132 0.07 0.93 -3.27
CA ILE A 132 0.48 0.34 -4.55
C ILE A 132 1.45 -0.78 -4.22
N VAL A 133 1.02 -2.02 -4.45
CA VAL A 133 1.86 -3.18 -4.22
C VAL A 133 2.81 -3.29 -5.41
N SER A 134 4.06 -2.94 -5.19
CA SER A 134 5.15 -3.14 -6.14
C SER A 134 6.40 -3.54 -5.37
N PHE A 135 6.72 -4.83 -5.44
CA PHE A 135 7.87 -5.40 -4.75
C PHE A 135 8.59 -6.37 -5.68
N ASN A 136 9.92 -6.35 -5.61
CA ASN A 136 10.79 -7.26 -6.35
C ASN A 136 12.00 -7.59 -5.49
N GLN A 137 12.25 -8.89 -5.28
CA GLN A 137 13.43 -9.35 -4.59
C GLN A 137 13.91 -10.67 -5.19
N THR A 138 15.23 -10.80 -5.32
CA THR A 138 15.85 -12.06 -5.70
C THR A 138 16.22 -12.86 -4.46
N PHE A 139 15.79 -14.12 -4.41
CA PHE A 139 16.08 -15.05 -3.33
C PHE A 139 16.33 -16.45 -3.90
N LYS A 140 17.42 -17.12 -3.48
CA LYS A 140 17.85 -18.44 -3.99
C LYS A 140 17.83 -18.59 -5.53
N GLY A 141 18.19 -17.54 -6.28
CA GLY A 141 18.23 -17.55 -7.75
C GLY A 141 16.87 -17.38 -8.43
N LEU A 142 15.81 -17.12 -7.66
CA LEU A 142 14.49 -16.77 -8.14
C LEU A 142 14.23 -15.29 -7.91
N THR A 143 13.70 -14.59 -8.91
CA THR A 143 13.16 -13.24 -8.72
C THR A 143 11.68 -13.34 -8.42
N VAL A 144 11.32 -12.97 -7.19
CA VAL A 144 9.94 -12.90 -6.72
C VAL A 144 9.45 -11.46 -6.87
N SER A 145 8.33 -11.31 -7.56
CA SER A 145 7.62 -10.05 -7.77
C SER A 145 6.24 -10.10 -7.13
N LEU A 146 5.84 -9.04 -6.43
CA LEU A 146 4.45 -8.80 -6.06
C LEU A 146 3.96 -7.52 -6.74
N LYS A 147 2.83 -7.61 -7.43
CA LYS A 147 2.17 -6.48 -8.08
C LYS A 147 0.69 -6.45 -7.75
N GLY A 148 0.13 -5.28 -7.49
CA GLY A 148 -1.30 -5.15 -7.21
C GLY A 148 -1.65 -3.84 -6.51
N GLY A 149 -2.80 -3.84 -5.85
CA GLY A 149 -3.23 -2.70 -5.05
C GLY A 149 -4.08 -3.17 -3.88
N LEU A 150 -3.84 -2.54 -2.74
CA LEU A 150 -4.68 -2.69 -1.56
C LEU A 150 -5.41 -1.37 -1.33
N ASP A 151 -6.69 -1.46 -1.07
CA ASP A 151 -7.59 -0.38 -0.66
C ASP A 151 -7.67 -0.42 0.88
N ILE A 152 -7.48 0.74 1.51
CA ILE A 152 -7.64 0.90 2.94
C ILE A 152 -8.95 1.63 3.20
N ASP A 153 -9.94 0.92 3.76
CA ASP A 153 -11.18 1.54 4.24
C ASP A 153 -11.07 1.83 5.75
N PRO A 154 -10.88 3.10 6.15
CA PRO A 154 -10.80 3.48 7.55
C PRO A 154 -12.15 3.38 8.29
N THR A 155 -13.26 3.36 7.57
CA THR A 155 -14.62 3.29 8.14
C THR A 155 -14.91 1.89 8.66
N THR A 156 -14.67 0.88 7.81
CA THR A 156 -14.82 -0.53 8.19
C THR A 156 -13.56 -1.10 8.82
N ARG A 157 -12.48 -0.31 8.86
CA ARG A 157 -11.12 -0.72 9.26
C ARG A 157 -10.69 -1.97 8.51
N THR A 158 -10.87 -1.96 7.20
CA THR A 158 -10.48 -3.08 6.34
C THR A 158 -9.33 -2.68 5.43
N VAL A 159 -8.46 -3.65 5.13
CA VAL A 159 -7.53 -3.58 4.02
C VAL A 159 -7.91 -4.69 3.07
N SER A 160 -8.27 -4.34 1.84
CA SER A 160 -8.75 -5.31 0.86
C SER A 160 -8.20 -5.03 -0.54
N GLY A 161 -8.04 -6.05 -1.36
CA GLY A 161 -7.56 -5.85 -2.72
C GLY A 161 -6.99 -7.11 -3.32
N THR A 162 -6.20 -6.95 -4.38
CA THR A 162 -5.58 -8.08 -5.07
C THR A 162 -4.08 -7.89 -5.22
N ILE A 163 -3.34 -8.98 -5.02
CA ILE A 163 -1.90 -9.04 -5.23
C ILE A 163 -1.60 -10.24 -6.13
N THR A 164 -0.95 -9.99 -7.25
CA THR A 164 -0.35 -11.01 -8.10
C THR A 164 1.08 -11.26 -7.65
N ALA A 165 1.36 -12.49 -7.22
CA ALA A 165 2.71 -12.96 -6.97
C ALA A 165 3.23 -13.71 -8.19
N THR A 166 4.48 -13.42 -8.58
CA THR A 166 5.17 -14.07 -9.68
C THR A 166 6.57 -14.48 -9.22
N ALA A 167 7.02 -15.68 -9.57
CA ALA A 167 8.41 -16.10 -9.40
C ALA A 167 9.00 -16.48 -10.75
N VAL A 168 10.16 -15.91 -11.06
CA VAL A 168 10.92 -16.15 -12.30
C VAL A 168 12.26 -16.75 -11.93
N ASP A 169 12.63 -17.83 -12.60
CA ASP A 169 13.96 -18.42 -12.50
C ASP A 169 14.98 -17.54 -13.23
N ASN A 170 16.03 -17.08 -12.53
CA ASN A 170 17.00 -16.15 -13.11
C ASN A 170 17.93 -16.80 -14.13
N ALA A 171 18.14 -18.11 -14.08
CA ALA A 171 19.00 -18.82 -15.01
C ALA A 171 18.28 -19.08 -16.34
N THR A 172 16.99 -19.39 -16.30
CA THR A 172 16.19 -19.74 -17.48
C THR A 172 15.29 -18.60 -17.97
N SER A 173 15.11 -17.55 -17.17
CA SER A 173 14.12 -16.48 -17.37
C SER A 173 12.68 -16.98 -17.53
N GLN A 174 12.37 -18.19 -17.05
CA GLN A 174 11.02 -18.74 -17.09
C GLN A 174 10.24 -18.40 -15.83
N THR A 175 8.97 -18.02 -16.01
CA THR A 175 8.02 -17.90 -14.89
C THR A 175 7.67 -19.28 -14.38
N ILE A 176 8.06 -19.59 -13.15
CA ILE A 176 7.78 -20.88 -12.49
C ILE A 176 6.51 -20.83 -11.62
N PHE A 177 6.08 -19.63 -11.22
CA PHE A 177 4.87 -19.42 -10.44
C PHE A 177 4.23 -18.09 -10.81
N SER A 178 2.90 -18.06 -10.94
CA SER A 178 2.13 -16.84 -11.08
C SER A 178 0.69 -17.05 -10.59
N LYS A 179 0.29 -16.35 -9.53
CA LYS A 179 -1.05 -16.44 -8.95
C LYS A 179 -1.50 -15.10 -8.40
N THR A 180 -2.78 -14.78 -8.58
CA THR A 180 -3.43 -13.61 -7.98
C THR A 180 -4.16 -14.03 -6.72
N PHE A 181 -3.87 -13.35 -5.63
CA PHE A 181 -4.46 -13.53 -4.31
C PHE A 181 -5.39 -12.36 -4.00
N THR A 182 -6.56 -12.68 -3.45
CA THR A 182 -7.46 -11.67 -2.89
C THR A 182 -7.13 -11.52 -1.41
N ILE A 183 -6.69 -10.34 -1.04
CA ILE A 183 -6.32 -9.99 0.33
C ILE A 183 -7.52 -9.28 0.96
N SER A 184 -7.90 -9.68 2.17
CA SER A 184 -8.93 -9.00 2.94
C SER A 184 -8.74 -9.22 4.43
N PHE A 185 -8.52 -8.14 5.16
CA PHE A 185 -8.31 -8.15 6.61
C PHE A 185 -9.02 -6.99 7.28
N THR A 186 -9.42 -7.20 8.53
CA THR A 186 -9.74 -6.10 9.44
C THR A 186 -8.51 -5.73 10.27
N TYR A 187 -8.40 -4.45 10.64
CA TYR A 187 -7.28 -3.98 11.45
C TYR A 187 -7.72 -3.19 12.67
N ASN A 188 -7.00 -3.42 13.77
CA ASN A 188 -7.18 -2.71 15.05
C ASN A 188 -5.89 -2.04 15.53
N GLY A 189 -4.83 -2.06 14.71
CA GLY A 189 -3.50 -1.56 15.05
C GLY A 189 -2.82 -0.87 13.88
N GLN A 190 -1.59 -0.43 14.09
CA GLN A 190 -0.84 0.40 13.13
C GLN A 190 -0.10 -0.41 12.06
N ARG A 191 -0.05 -1.74 12.17
CA ARG A 191 0.64 -2.60 11.22
C ARG A 191 -0.12 -3.91 11.08
N ILE A 192 -0.38 -4.30 9.85
CA ILE A 192 -0.94 -5.59 9.49
C ILE A 192 0.15 -6.32 8.73
N ALA A 193 0.34 -7.61 8.99
CA ALA A 193 1.23 -8.44 8.21
C ALA A 193 0.52 -9.70 7.76
N PHE A 194 0.98 -10.26 6.64
CA PHE A 194 0.46 -11.48 6.04
C PHE A 194 1.55 -12.15 5.22
N LEU A 195 1.36 -13.43 4.94
CA LEU A 195 2.29 -14.23 4.17
C LEU A 195 1.65 -14.67 2.86
N VAL A 196 2.38 -14.58 1.76
CA VAL A 196 1.98 -15.17 0.47
C VAL A 196 2.94 -16.31 0.13
N THR A 197 2.42 -17.53 0.04
CA THR A 197 3.21 -18.73 -0.26
C THR A 197 3.47 -18.82 -1.77
N ILE A 198 4.71 -19.13 -2.11
CA ILE A 198 5.24 -19.18 -3.47
C ILE A 198 5.94 -20.53 -3.65
N PRO A 199 5.23 -21.56 -4.12
CA PRO A 199 5.83 -22.84 -4.49
C PRO A 199 6.94 -22.65 -5.53
N SER A 200 8.06 -23.36 -5.34
CA SER A 200 9.20 -23.34 -6.25
C SER A 200 9.74 -24.75 -6.50
N SER A 201 10.71 -24.88 -7.42
CA SER A 201 11.36 -26.15 -7.71
C SER A 201 12.23 -26.68 -6.58
N ASP A 202 12.70 -25.81 -5.66
CA ASP A 202 13.61 -26.14 -4.55
C ASP A 202 12.95 -25.91 -3.17
N GLY A 203 11.63 -26.19 -3.10
CA GLY A 203 10.81 -26.05 -1.89
C GLY A 203 9.81 -24.89 -1.99
N PHE A 204 9.38 -24.39 -0.82
CA PHE A 204 8.39 -23.33 -0.73
C PHE A 204 9.07 -22.04 -0.28
N LEU A 205 8.92 -20.99 -1.08
CA LEU A 205 9.25 -19.64 -0.67
C LEU A 205 7.99 -18.96 -0.13
N ALA A 206 8.20 -17.87 0.58
CA ALA A 206 7.11 -16.99 0.94
C ALA A 206 7.54 -15.53 0.88
N ALA A 207 6.58 -14.67 0.55
CA ALA A 207 6.72 -13.23 0.73
C ALA A 207 5.95 -12.82 1.98
N GLY A 208 6.67 -12.47 3.04
CA GLY A 208 6.12 -11.86 4.25
C GLY A 208 5.96 -10.36 4.02
N CYS A 209 4.73 -9.88 4.04
CA CYS A 209 4.37 -8.51 3.71
C CYS A 209 3.72 -7.81 4.89
N ALA A 210 3.97 -6.51 5.02
CA ALA A 210 3.35 -5.65 6.00
C ALA A 210 2.82 -4.37 5.37
N VAL A 211 1.61 -3.99 5.80
CA VAL A 211 0.91 -2.76 5.44
C VAL A 211 0.80 -1.92 6.70
N ARG A 212 1.13 -0.64 6.61
CA ARG A 212 0.81 0.36 7.63
C ARG A 212 -0.43 1.15 7.19
N PRO A 213 -1.61 0.92 7.79
CA PRO A 213 -2.84 1.55 7.32
C PRO A 213 -2.87 3.08 7.46
N THR A 214 -2.02 3.65 8.33
CA THR A 214 -2.01 5.09 8.60
C THR A 214 -1.45 5.93 7.46
N ASP A 215 -0.58 5.36 6.62
CA ASP A 215 0.07 6.09 5.53
C ASP A 215 0.29 5.25 4.27
N GLY A 216 -0.32 4.07 4.19
CA GLY A 216 -0.23 3.22 3.01
C GLY A 216 1.10 2.51 2.81
N THR A 217 2.04 2.60 3.77
CA THR A 217 3.37 2.02 3.57
C THR A 217 3.26 0.51 3.40
N PHE A 218 3.74 0.02 2.26
CA PHE A 218 3.87 -1.39 1.94
C PHE A 218 5.34 -1.82 2.02
N SER A 219 5.59 -2.95 2.67
CA SER A 219 6.93 -3.55 2.74
C SER A 219 6.83 -5.05 2.71
N CYS A 220 7.74 -5.72 2.01
CA CYS A 220 7.84 -7.17 2.03
C CYS A 220 9.29 -7.64 2.09
N SER A 221 9.46 -8.90 2.45
CA SER A 221 10.69 -9.67 2.31
C SER A 221 10.36 -11.07 1.84
N VAL A 222 11.30 -11.70 1.13
CA VAL A 222 11.21 -13.07 0.66
C VAL A 222 12.14 -13.93 1.49
N SER A 223 11.62 -15.08 1.91
CA SER A 223 12.37 -16.10 2.64
C SER A 223 11.92 -17.48 2.16
N VAL A 224 12.56 -18.54 2.67
CA VAL A 224 11.90 -19.85 2.70
C VAL A 224 10.62 -19.72 3.52
N SER A 225 9.57 -20.48 3.18
CA SER A 225 8.27 -20.39 3.85
C SER A 225 8.38 -20.60 5.37
N PRO A 226 7.92 -19.64 6.19
CA PRO A 226 7.78 -19.81 7.64
C PRO A 226 6.70 -20.83 8.04
N ASP A 227 5.75 -21.13 7.15
CA ASP A 227 4.90 -22.33 7.24
C ASP A 227 5.75 -23.51 6.74
N VAL A 228 6.51 -24.11 7.67
CA VAL A 228 7.58 -25.10 7.43
C VAL A 228 6.98 -26.46 7.14
N ASN A 229 5.86 -26.77 7.77
CA ASN A 229 5.15 -28.04 7.59
C ASN A 229 4.13 -28.00 6.43
N HIS A 230 3.85 -26.81 5.89
CA HIS A 230 2.92 -26.51 4.79
C HIS A 230 1.46 -26.86 5.09
N ASP A 231 1.03 -26.70 6.33
CA ASP A 231 -0.36 -26.93 6.74
C ASP A 231 -1.27 -25.71 6.56
N GLY A 232 -0.71 -24.58 6.10
CA GLY A 232 -1.43 -23.34 5.84
C GLY A 232 -1.54 -22.44 7.07
N ALA A 233 -0.86 -22.76 8.17
CA ALA A 233 -0.71 -21.92 9.34
C ALA A 233 0.77 -21.77 9.69
N ILE A 234 1.11 -20.66 10.36
CA ILE A 234 2.42 -20.49 11.00
C ILE A 234 2.16 -20.60 12.50
N ASP A 235 2.41 -21.77 13.07
CA ASP A 235 2.11 -22.05 14.47
C ASP A 235 3.25 -22.76 15.21
N ILE A 236 2.94 -23.32 16.37
CA ILE A 236 3.94 -23.93 17.23
C ILE A 236 4.54 -25.20 16.62
N LEU A 237 3.86 -25.84 15.66
CA LEU A 237 4.34 -27.02 14.96
C LEU A 237 5.50 -26.67 14.02
N ASP A 238 5.46 -25.52 13.35
CA ASP A 238 6.57 -25.02 12.53
C ASP A 238 7.80 -24.73 13.38
N LEU A 239 7.58 -24.06 14.52
CA LEU A 239 8.64 -23.76 15.47
C LEU A 239 9.24 -25.03 16.06
N ALA A 240 8.40 -26.02 16.37
CA ALA A 240 8.84 -27.33 16.87
C ALA A 240 9.68 -28.07 15.83
N GLN A 241 9.31 -27.99 14.55
CA GLN A 241 10.08 -28.59 13.47
C GLN A 241 11.44 -27.92 13.30
N ALA A 242 11.50 -26.58 13.34
CA ALA A 242 12.77 -25.86 13.32
C ALA A 242 13.64 -26.16 14.55
N ALA A 243 13.04 -26.34 15.73
CA ALA A 243 13.75 -26.69 16.95
C ALA A 243 14.42 -28.08 16.88
N ILE A 244 13.84 -29.05 16.15
CA ILE A 244 14.46 -30.37 15.92
C ILE A 244 15.75 -30.24 15.10
N ALA A 245 15.78 -29.30 14.15
CA ALA A 245 16.93 -29.00 13.31
C ALA A 245 17.88 -27.96 13.91
N PHE A 246 17.61 -27.42 15.10
CA PHE A 246 18.41 -26.35 15.71
C PHE A 246 19.88 -26.75 15.92
N ASP A 247 20.76 -25.76 15.68
CA ASP A 247 22.23 -25.91 15.74
C ASP A 247 22.74 -26.96 14.74
N SER A 248 22.17 -26.96 13.53
CA SER A 248 22.64 -27.78 12.40
C SER A 248 23.04 -26.91 11.22
N VAL A 249 24.01 -27.38 10.44
CA VAL A 249 24.49 -26.70 9.23
C VAL A 249 24.32 -27.58 8.00
N LYS A 250 24.32 -26.95 6.82
CA LYS A 250 24.16 -27.65 5.54
C LYS A 250 25.19 -28.78 5.40
N GLY A 251 24.69 -30.01 5.31
CA GLY A 251 25.48 -31.24 5.27
C GLY A 251 25.28 -32.14 6.48
N ASP A 252 24.77 -31.61 7.59
CA ASP A 252 24.40 -32.41 8.75
C ASP A 252 23.16 -33.26 8.50
N ALA A 253 23.09 -34.43 9.14
CA ALA A 253 21.94 -35.32 9.04
C ALA A 253 20.63 -34.72 9.59
N ARG A 254 20.73 -33.75 10.50
CA ARG A 254 19.57 -33.04 11.10
C ARG A 254 19.17 -31.78 10.35
N TYR A 255 20.02 -31.30 9.43
CA TYR A 255 19.75 -30.07 8.70
C TYR A 255 18.57 -30.26 7.75
N SER A 256 17.63 -29.32 7.79
CA SER A 256 16.53 -29.22 6.85
C SER A 256 16.53 -27.84 6.20
N GLY A 257 16.58 -27.80 4.87
CA GLY A 257 16.50 -26.54 4.12
C GLY A 257 15.15 -25.83 4.25
N SER A 258 14.10 -26.52 4.74
CA SER A 258 12.82 -25.88 5.08
C SER A 258 12.85 -25.15 6.43
N CYS A 259 13.82 -25.46 7.30
CA CYS A 259 13.98 -24.84 8.62
C CYS A 259 15.04 -23.74 8.65
N ASP A 260 15.87 -23.65 7.60
CA ASP A 260 16.83 -22.57 7.34
C ASP A 260 16.09 -21.47 6.57
N VAL A 261 15.27 -20.72 7.31
CA VAL A 261 14.26 -19.81 6.79
C VAL A 261 14.90 -18.64 6.05
N ASN A 262 16.02 -18.14 6.57
CA ASN A 262 16.80 -17.06 5.96
C ASN A 262 17.77 -17.55 4.85
N ALA A 263 17.88 -18.88 4.67
CA ALA A 263 18.78 -19.56 3.73
C ALA A 263 20.27 -19.20 3.90
N ASP A 264 20.74 -19.00 5.13
CA ASP A 264 22.15 -18.70 5.44
C ASP A 264 23.04 -19.96 5.51
N GLY A 265 22.44 -21.14 5.43
CA GLY A 265 23.10 -22.44 5.47
C GLY A 265 23.15 -23.08 6.86
N SER A 266 22.53 -22.46 7.88
CA SER A 266 22.51 -22.93 9.26
C SER A 266 21.14 -22.72 9.90
N VAL A 267 20.60 -23.72 10.58
CA VAL A 267 19.37 -23.56 11.37
C VAL A 267 19.73 -23.10 12.77
N ASN A 268 19.49 -21.83 13.08
CA ASN A 268 19.89 -21.20 14.33
C ASN A 268 18.80 -20.26 14.90
N ILE A 269 19.16 -19.44 15.89
CA ILE A 269 18.20 -18.55 16.56
C ILE A 269 17.59 -17.50 15.62
N LEU A 270 18.25 -17.16 14.52
CA LEU A 270 17.74 -16.22 13.52
C LEU A 270 16.54 -16.81 12.76
N ASP A 271 16.55 -18.10 12.44
CA ASP A 271 15.42 -18.79 11.81
C ASP A 271 14.22 -18.87 12.76
N LEU A 272 14.47 -19.25 14.01
CA LEU A 272 13.44 -19.28 15.04
C LEU A 272 12.88 -17.88 15.32
N ALA A 273 13.71 -16.83 15.27
CA ALA A 273 13.25 -15.46 15.41
C ALA A 273 12.36 -15.01 14.25
N GLN A 274 12.69 -15.41 13.01
CA GLN A 274 11.84 -15.13 11.84
C GLN A 274 10.49 -15.84 11.95
N LEU A 275 10.48 -17.13 12.30
CA LEU A 275 9.25 -17.88 12.58
C LEU A 275 8.41 -17.23 13.68
N ALA A 276 9.04 -16.73 14.74
CA ALA A 276 8.36 -16.03 15.82
C ALA A 276 7.79 -14.67 15.37
N ILE A 277 8.45 -13.95 14.46
CA ILE A 277 7.95 -12.69 13.88
C ILE A 277 6.71 -12.95 13.03
N ASP A 278 6.70 -14.06 12.28
CA ASP A 278 5.60 -14.41 11.37
C ASP A 278 4.54 -15.31 12.01
N TYR A 279 4.67 -15.60 13.30
CA TYR A 279 3.77 -16.45 14.06
C TYR A 279 2.31 -15.96 13.98
N GLN A 280 1.40 -16.85 13.64
CA GLN A 280 -0.03 -16.59 13.43
C GLN A 280 -0.36 -15.54 12.36
N LEU A 281 0.60 -15.18 11.50
CA LEU A 281 0.25 -14.37 10.33
C LEU A 281 -0.68 -15.16 9.42
N PRO A 282 -1.69 -14.50 8.82
CA PRO A 282 -2.52 -15.14 7.82
C PRO A 282 -1.68 -15.57 6.61
N VAL A 283 -1.83 -16.82 6.21
CA VAL A 283 -1.13 -17.42 5.07
C VAL A 283 -2.07 -17.51 3.88
N PHE A 284 -1.64 -16.99 2.73
CA PHE A 284 -2.30 -17.17 1.45
C PHE A 284 -1.49 -18.11 0.57
N SER A 285 -2.02 -19.31 0.32
CA SER A 285 -1.40 -20.36 -0.50
C SER A 285 -2.17 -20.67 -1.77
#